data_AF-A0A3D4QHQ5-F1
#
_entry.id   AF-A0A3D4QHQ5-F1
#
_cell.length_a   1.000
_cell.length_b   1.000
_cell.length_c   1.000
_cell.angle_alpha   90.00
_cell.angle_beta   90.00
_cell.angle_gamma   90.00
#
_symmetry.space_group_name_H-M   'P 1'
#
loop_
_entity.id
_entity.type
_entity.pdbx_description
1 polymer ?
#
loop_
_entity_poly.entity_id
_entity_poly.type
_entity_poly.pdbx_seq_one_letter_code
_entity_poly.pdbx_strand_id
1 'polypeptide(L)' 'MTDPHDIYMNTLVPMVVETTNRGERAYDIYSRLLKERIIFLTGGVEDHVSSLV' A
#
# COMPACT_ATOMS: atom_id res chain seq x y z
N MET A 1 5.68 -22.57 -13.92
CA MET A 1 4.67 -23.08 -12.98
C MET A 1 4.63 -22.07 -11.86
N THR A 2 3.66 -21.15 -11.87
CA THR A 2 3.55 -20.09 -10.85
C THR A 2 3.03 -20.75 -9.58
N ASP A 3 3.79 -20.66 -8.49
CA ASP A 3 3.38 -21.24 -7.22
C ASP A 3 2.17 -20.45 -6.68
N PRO A 4 1.05 -21.09 -6.31
CA PRO A 4 -0.06 -20.40 -5.66
C PRO A 4 0.38 -19.61 -4.41
N HIS A 5 1.41 -20.04 -3.68
CA HIS A 5 1.95 -19.28 -2.55
C HIS A 5 2.50 -17.90 -2.95
N ASP A 6 3.12 -17.78 -4.13
CA ASP A 6 3.62 -16.50 -4.65
C ASP A 6 2.47 -15.53 -4.96
N ILE A 7 1.34 -16.05 -5.44
CA ILE A 7 0.15 -15.26 -5.72
C ILE A 7 -0.46 -14.74 -4.41
N TYR A 8 -0.60 -15.59 -3.40
CA TYR A 8 -1.10 -15.17 -2.09
C TYR A 8 -0.18 -14.15 -1.43
N MET A 9 1.15 -14.34 -1.46
CA MET A 9 2.12 -13.36 -0.94
C MET A 9 2.10 -12.03 -1.69
N ASN A 10 1.87 -12.04 -3.01
CA ASN A 10 1.82 -10.81 -3.82
C ASN A 10 0.52 -10.01 -3.66
N THR A 11 -0.54 -10.62 -3.11
CA THR A 11 -1.82 -9.94 -2.82
C THR A 11 -1.94 -9.42 -1.39
N LEU A 12 -1.05 -9.86 -0.49
CA LEU A 12 -1.01 -9.39 0.89
C LEU A 12 -0.28 -8.05 0.96
N VAL A 13 -1.02 -6.98 1.28
CA VAL A 13 -0.40 -5.67 1.52
C VAL A 13 0.32 -5.70 2.87
N PRO A 14 1.64 -5.44 2.92
CA PRO A 14 2.38 -5.50 4.17
C PRO A 14 1.96 -4.36 5.11
N MET A 15 1.91 -4.70 6.41
CA MET A 15 1.66 -3.75 7.48
C MET A 15 2.98 -3.29 8.09
N VAL A 16 3.11 -1.98 8.29
CA VAL A 16 4.28 -1.32 8.87
C VAL A 16 3.89 -0.57 10.15
N VAL A 17 4.78 -0.56 11.13
CA VAL A 17 4.58 0.17 12.39
C VAL A 17 5.41 1.45 12.35
N GLU A 18 4.77 2.59 12.53
CA GLU A 18 5.41 3.89 12.68
C GLU A 18 5.50 4.25 14.16
N THR A 19 6.71 4.52 14.65
CA THR A 19 6.95 5.05 15.98
C THR A 19 6.81 6.57 15.97
N THR A 20 5.92 7.09 16.80
CA THR A 20 5.75 8.53 17.03
C THR A 20 6.03 8.85 18.49
N ASN A 21 6.26 10.13 18.81
CA ASN A 21 6.47 10.57 20.21
C ASN A 21 5.29 10.23 21.15
N ARG A 22 4.12 9.88 20.61
CA ARG A 22 2.92 9.51 21.37
C ARG A 22 2.65 7.99 21.39
N GLY A 23 3.50 7.19 20.75
CA GLY A 23 3.39 5.73 20.68
C GLY A 23 3.52 5.17 19.26
N GLU A 24 3.21 3.89 19.12
CA GLU A 24 3.25 3.14 17.86
C GLU A 24 1.91 3.17 17.13
N ARG A 25 1.95 3.33 15.81
CA ARG A 25 0.75 3.23 14.97
C ARG A 25 1.04 2.35 13.76
N ALA A 26 0.17 1.35 13.56
CA ALA A 26 0.23 0.49 12.40
C ALA A 26 -0.45 1.14 11.19
N TYR A 27 0.17 1.02 10.03
CA TYR A 27 -0.34 1.44 8.73
C TYR A 27 -0.11 0.31 7.73
N ASP A 28 -0.97 0.19 6.71
CA ASP A 28 -0.54 -0.47 5.49
C ASP A 28 0.54 0.38 4.78
N ILE A 29 1.39 -0.26 3.97
CA ILE A 29 2.51 0.42 3.32
C ILE A 29 2.06 1.59 2.42
N TYR A 30 0.93 1.48 1.73
CA TYR A 30 0.43 2.51 0.82
C TYR A 30 -0.06 3.74 1.59
N SER A 31 -0.77 3.54 2.69
CA SER A 31 -1.19 4.58 3.63
C SER A 31 0.01 5.30 4.26
N ARG A 32 1.07 4.57 4.61
CA ARG A 32 2.28 5.18 5.18
C ARG A 32 3.00 6.08 4.18
N LEU A 33 3.02 5.68 2.91
CA LEU A 33 3.61 6.45 1.80
C LEU A 33 2.73 7.63 1.39
N LEU A 34 1.40 7.47 1.40
CA LEU A 34 0.46 8.57 1.17
C LEU A 34 0.59 9.67 2.23
N LYS A 35 0.86 9.31 3.49
CA LYS A 35 1.19 10.27 4.57
C LYS A 35 2.42 11.13 4.23
N GLU A 36 3.38 10.59 3.48
CA GLU A 36 4.56 11.30 2.96
C GLU A 36 4.32 11.97 1.60
N ARG A 37 3.07 11.98 1.13
CA ARG A 37 2.65 12.51 -0.18
C ARG A 37 3.24 11.75 -1.37
N ILE A 38 3.50 10.45 -1.21
CA ILE A 38 3.92 9.55 -2.28
C ILE A 38 2.69 8.83 -2.81
N ILE A 39 2.44 8.96 -4.12
CA ILE A 39 1.30 8.35 -4.82
C ILE A 39 1.83 7.37 -5.86
N PHE A 40 1.25 6.16 -5.89
CA PHE A 40 1.56 5.15 -6.89
C PHE A 40 0.46 5.12 -7.95
N LEU A 41 0.84 5.23 -9.21
CA LEU A 41 -0.03 4.97 -10.34
C LEU A 41 0.43 3.67 -10.99
N THR A 42 -0.33 2.59 -10.80
CA THR A 42 -0.05 1.27 -11.39
C THR A 42 -1.20 0.87 -12.30
N GLY A 43 -0.87 0.20 -13.42
CA GLY A 43 -1.88 -0.23 -14.40
C GLY A 43 -2.30 0.85 -15.39
N GLY A 44 -3.43 0.60 -16.07
CA GLY A 44 -4.02 1.54 -17.01
C GLY A 44 -4.71 2.71 -16.29
N VAL A 45 -4.75 3.87 -16.96
CA VAL A 45 -5.48 5.03 -16.42
C VAL A 45 -6.96 4.87 -16.76
N GLU A 46 -7.75 4.54 -15.74
CA GLU A 46 -9.20 4.42 -15.82
C GLU A 46 -9.87 5.43 -14.87
N ASP A 47 -11.16 5.72 -15.08
CA ASP A 47 -11.90 6.74 -14.31
C ASP A 47 -11.90 6.47 -12.80
N HIS A 48 -11.83 5.21 -12.39
CA HIS A 48 -11.75 4.85 -10.98
C HIS A 48 -10.40 5.23 -10.35
N VAL A 49 -9.32 5.22 -11.13
CA VAL A 49 -7.96 5.63 -10.69
C VAL A 49 -7.82 7.15 -10.71
N SER A 50 -8.45 7.81 -11.69
CA SER A 50 -8.40 9.27 -11.83
C SER A 50 -9.10 10.00 -10.68
N SER A 51 -10.09 9.37 -10.05
CA SER A 51 -10.80 9.90 -8.89
C SER A 51 -10.07 9.69 -7.55
N LEU A 52 -8.87 9.07 -7.53
CA LEU A 52 -8.06 8.99 -6.30
C LEU A 52 -7.42 10.36 -6.03
N VAL A 53 -8.15 11.23 -5.33
CA VAL A 53 -7.75 12.26 -4.33
C VAL A 53 -8.95 13.13 -4.02
#